data_AF-A0A8H4F0Y2-F1
#
_entry.id   AF-A0A8H4F0Y2-F1
#
_cell.length_a   1.000
_cell.length_b   1.000
_cell.length_c   1.000
_cell.angle_alpha   90.00
_cell.angle_beta   90.00
_cell.angle_gamma   90.00
#
_symmetry.space_group_name_H-M   'P 1'
#
loop_
_entity.id
_entity.type
_entity.pdbx_description
1 polymer ?
#
loop_
_entity_poly.entity_id
_entity_poly.type
_entity_poly.pdbx_seq_one_letter_code
_entity_poly.pdbx_strand_id
1 'polypeptide(L)'
;MITYGTSTLGKPIVTSEGDEGSNPIRIAFLVLTFILASVNVGLVTSYFRTSNKMIQFRFFIKQNSKNSVFILAAYLLHTAIHTFHYIDNIRRPVAYFEPKYLYQKYIVSTMEITFYFNFPLTLCGVLFMKHLFKKGYIDYTYLIAYICSSLMSLMHYRIESPSRYSASVNFSIAGEGVSILLLICVAFMVRQKPEKKYHKLFIVSFFAILVCALISKNLGIWWMLAYLALFSVVIAKLTEGYMYETYERLPSTETQ
;
A
#
# COMPACT_ATOMS: atom_id res chain seq x y z
N MET A 1 15.89 16.11 23.56
CA MET A 1 15.56 17.34 22.80
C MET A 1 15.74 17.02 21.32
N ILE A 2 14.80 17.40 20.46
CA ILE A 2 14.87 17.11 19.03
C ILE A 2 15.97 17.98 18.40
N THR A 3 16.85 17.37 17.60
CA THR A 3 17.91 18.05 16.84
C THR A 3 17.70 17.89 15.35
N TYR A 4 18.16 18.88 14.59
CA TYR A 4 17.98 18.95 13.14
C TYR A 4 19.31 19.07 12.43
N GLY A 5 19.38 18.52 11.22
CA GLY A 5 20.52 18.62 10.33
C GLY A 5 20.12 18.72 8.86
N THR A 6 21.06 18.40 7.99
CA THR A 6 20.87 18.45 6.54
C THR A 6 21.35 17.13 5.94
N SER A 7 20.52 16.51 5.09
CA SER A 7 20.88 15.29 4.35
C SER A 7 21.97 15.57 3.32
N THR A 8 22.61 14.53 2.78
CA THR A 8 23.61 14.71 1.72
C THR A 8 23.02 15.33 0.45
N LEU A 9 21.70 15.23 0.28
CA LEU A 9 20.94 15.83 -0.82
C LEU A 9 20.42 17.25 -0.50
N GLY A 10 20.88 17.86 0.60
CA GLY A 10 20.54 19.22 0.97
C GLY A 10 19.14 19.38 1.57
N LYS A 11 18.49 18.28 2.03
CA LYS A 11 17.15 18.35 2.63
C LYS A 11 17.23 18.50 4.14
N PRO A 12 16.39 19.34 4.76
CA PRO A 12 16.38 19.49 6.22
C PRO A 12 15.73 18.27 6.87
N ILE A 13 16.43 17.63 7.80
CA ILE A 13 16.07 16.35 8.40
C ILE A 13 16.19 16.40 9.93
N VAL A 14 15.58 15.42 10.60
CA VAL A 14 15.80 15.15 12.02
C VAL A 14 17.03 14.28 12.21
N THR A 15 17.89 14.64 13.17
CA THR A 15 19.14 13.92 13.48
C THR A 15 19.14 13.25 14.85
N SER A 16 18.23 13.64 15.74
CA SER A 16 17.93 12.92 16.98
C SER A 16 16.59 13.39 17.51
N GLU A 17 15.80 12.49 18.10
CA GLU A 17 14.52 12.84 18.74
C GLU A 17 14.62 12.90 20.27
N GLY A 18 15.74 12.48 20.88
CA GLY A 18 15.86 12.33 22.33
C GLY A 18 15.47 10.92 22.79
N ASP A 19 14.46 10.79 23.66
CA ASP A 19 14.02 9.50 24.23
C ASP A 19 13.34 8.62 23.16
N GLU A 20 14.17 7.98 22.35
CA GLU A 20 13.80 7.21 21.16
C GLU A 20 13.09 5.87 21.48
N GLY A 21 12.96 5.49 22.76
CA GLY A 21 12.50 4.16 23.17
C GLY A 21 11.27 4.07 24.07
N SER A 22 10.81 5.16 24.68
CA SER A 22 9.85 5.12 25.80
C SER A 22 8.56 5.92 25.59
N ASN A 23 8.38 6.57 24.43
CA ASN A 23 7.19 7.36 24.16
C ASN A 23 5.93 6.45 24.06
N PRO A 24 4.94 6.59 24.96
CA PRO A 24 3.72 5.76 24.95
C PRO A 24 2.93 5.85 23.65
N ILE A 25 2.94 7.01 22.97
CA ILE A 25 2.25 7.22 21.70
C ILE A 25 2.88 6.36 20.60
N ARG A 26 4.22 6.27 20.58
CA ARG A 26 4.95 5.40 19.63
C ARG A 26 4.58 3.95 19.83
N ILE A 27 4.54 3.49 21.09
CA ILE A 27 4.13 2.13 21.43
C ILE A 27 2.70 1.86 20.94
N ALA A 28 1.78 2.80 21.15
CA ALA A 28 0.41 2.68 20.67
C ALA A 28 0.34 2.54 19.14
N PHE A 29 1.06 3.37 18.37
CA PHE A 29 1.08 3.26 16.91
C PHE A 29 1.74 1.98 16.39
N LEU A 30 2.77 1.47 17.07
CA LEU A 30 3.37 0.16 16.77
C LEU A 30 2.35 -0.96 16.97
N VAL A 31 1.62 -0.95 18.09
CA VAL A 31 0.56 -1.93 18.39
C VAL A 31 -0.58 -1.83 17.38
N LEU A 32 -1.07 -0.63 17.06
CA LEU A 32 -2.13 -0.42 16.07
C LEU A 32 -1.70 -0.92 14.68
N THR A 33 -0.47 -0.65 14.27
CA THR A 33 0.09 -1.14 13.00
C THR A 33 0.14 -2.67 12.96
N PHE A 34 0.55 -3.31 14.06
CA PHE A 34 0.56 -4.77 14.16
C PHE A 34 -0.84 -5.38 14.15
N ILE A 35 -1.81 -4.77 14.85
CA ILE A 35 -3.21 -5.19 14.84
C ILE A 35 -3.78 -5.09 13.42
N LEU A 36 -3.55 -3.96 12.74
CA LEU A 36 -4.01 -3.74 11.37
C LEU A 36 -3.47 -4.81 10.41
N ALA A 37 -2.18 -5.13 10.51
CA ALA A 37 -1.55 -6.19 9.71
C ALA A 37 -2.14 -7.58 10.02
N SER A 38 -2.36 -7.88 11.31
CA SER A 38 -2.93 -9.16 11.73
C SER A 38 -4.37 -9.33 11.22
N VAL A 39 -5.18 -8.27 11.30
CA VAL A 39 -6.54 -8.24 10.76
C VAL A 39 -6.52 -8.42 9.24
N ASN A 40 -5.63 -7.72 8.53
CA ASN A 40 -5.46 -7.88 7.09
C ASN A 40 -5.17 -9.35 6.72
N VAL A 41 -4.14 -9.94 7.30
CA VAL A 41 -3.75 -11.33 7.04
C VAL A 41 -4.91 -12.28 7.35
N GLY A 42 -5.61 -12.08 8.48
CA GLY A 42 -6.77 -12.86 8.86
C GLY A 42 -7.92 -12.79 7.84
N LEU A 43 -8.28 -11.59 7.40
CA LEU A 43 -9.34 -11.35 6.43
C LEU A 43 -9.00 -11.95 5.06
N VAL A 44 -7.81 -11.69 4.55
CA VAL A 44 -7.39 -12.19 3.23
C VAL A 44 -7.27 -13.72 3.23
N THR A 45 -6.73 -14.30 4.30
CA THR A 45 -6.69 -15.76 4.46
C THR A 45 -8.09 -16.36 4.54
N SER A 46 -9.02 -15.69 5.23
CA SER A 46 -10.43 -16.11 5.26
C SER A 46 -11.09 -16.05 3.88
N TYR A 47 -10.85 -14.99 3.10
CA TYR A 47 -11.36 -14.89 1.73
C TYR A 47 -10.81 -15.97 0.82
N PHE A 48 -9.53 -16.31 0.97
CA PHE A 48 -8.91 -17.42 0.26
C PHE A 48 -9.54 -18.77 0.65
N ARG A 49 -9.68 -19.05 1.96
CA ARG A 49 -10.26 -20.31 2.47
C ARG A 49 -11.72 -20.51 2.08
N THR A 50 -12.49 -19.43 2.01
CA THR A 50 -13.92 -19.44 1.64
C THR A 50 -14.13 -19.24 0.14
N SER A 51 -13.06 -19.23 -0.66
CA SER A 51 -13.16 -18.99 -2.10
C SER A 51 -13.79 -20.20 -2.81
N ASN A 52 -14.95 -19.96 -3.42
CA ASN A 52 -15.62 -20.94 -4.29
C ASN A 52 -15.28 -20.72 -5.79
N LYS A 53 -14.29 -19.87 -6.11
CA LYS A 53 -13.97 -19.47 -7.48
C LYS A 53 -12.59 -19.95 -7.89
N MET A 54 -12.50 -20.60 -9.04
CA MET A 54 -11.21 -20.97 -9.63
C MET A 54 -10.56 -19.78 -10.36
N ILE A 55 -9.30 -19.49 -10.03
CA ILE A 55 -8.48 -18.48 -10.71
C ILE A 55 -7.60 -19.18 -11.74
N GLN A 56 -7.68 -18.77 -13.02
CA GLN A 56 -6.87 -19.30 -14.11
C GLN A 56 -5.73 -18.33 -14.47
N PHE A 57 -4.57 -18.84 -14.91
CA PHE A 57 -3.42 -18.02 -15.33
C PHE A 57 -3.20 -18.09 -16.85
N ARG A 58 -2.74 -17.00 -17.47
CA ARG A 58 -2.63 -16.86 -18.94
C ARG A 58 -1.42 -17.55 -19.56
N PHE A 59 -0.26 -17.54 -18.89
CA PHE A 59 1.00 -17.86 -19.57
C PHE A 59 1.63 -19.21 -19.21
N PHE A 60 1.31 -19.82 -18.05
CA PHE A 60 2.10 -20.98 -17.62
C PHE A 60 1.40 -22.15 -16.93
N ILE A 61 0.13 -22.06 -16.50
CA ILE A 61 -0.41 -23.12 -15.63
C ILE A 61 -1.86 -23.44 -15.99
N LYS A 62 -2.08 -24.63 -16.59
CA LYS A 62 -3.41 -25.27 -16.73
C LYS A 62 -4.14 -25.22 -15.38
N GLN A 63 -5.46 -25.03 -15.41
CA GLN A 63 -6.35 -24.99 -14.24
C GLN A 63 -5.86 -25.86 -13.07
N ASN A 64 -5.35 -25.23 -12.02
CA ASN A 64 -5.03 -25.94 -10.78
C ASN A 64 -5.17 -25.00 -9.59
N SER A 65 -5.70 -25.51 -8.48
CA SER A 65 -5.89 -24.77 -7.22
C SER A 65 -4.59 -24.18 -6.65
N LYS A 66 -3.43 -24.67 -7.12
CA LYS A 66 -2.09 -24.18 -6.75
C LYS A 66 -1.80 -22.73 -7.18
N ASN A 67 -2.57 -22.18 -8.12
CA ASN A 67 -2.32 -20.85 -8.68
C ASN A 67 -2.78 -19.68 -7.80
N SER A 68 -3.88 -19.85 -7.07
CA SER A 68 -4.37 -18.85 -6.11
C SER A 68 -3.46 -18.77 -4.88
N VAL A 69 -2.76 -19.86 -4.55
CA VAL A 69 -1.73 -19.90 -3.50
C VAL A 69 -0.57 -18.97 -3.82
N PHE A 70 -0.13 -18.87 -5.08
CA PHE A 70 0.95 -17.97 -5.47
C PHE A 70 0.59 -16.49 -5.28
N ILE A 71 -0.65 -16.08 -5.62
CA ILE A 71 -1.10 -14.69 -5.38
C ILE A 71 -1.20 -14.42 -3.89
N LEU A 72 -1.77 -15.36 -3.13
CA LEU A 72 -1.84 -15.24 -1.68
C LEU A 72 -0.43 -15.12 -1.07
N ALA A 73 0.51 -15.98 -1.47
CA ALA A 73 1.89 -15.95 -0.97
C ALA A 73 2.59 -14.63 -1.31
N ALA A 74 2.47 -14.14 -2.55
CA ALA A 74 3.04 -12.85 -2.94
C ALA A 74 2.42 -11.69 -2.15
N TYR A 75 1.10 -11.71 -1.95
CA TYR A 75 0.39 -10.71 -1.15
C TYR A 75 0.81 -10.72 0.32
N LEU A 76 0.91 -11.92 0.93
CA LEU A 76 1.33 -12.07 2.32
C LEU A 76 2.79 -11.67 2.52
N LEU A 77 3.68 -12.02 1.58
CA LEU A 77 5.07 -11.58 1.59
C LEU A 77 5.17 -10.06 1.54
N HIS A 78 4.47 -9.43 0.60
CA HIS A 78 4.44 -7.98 0.49
C HIS A 78 3.83 -7.33 1.74
N THR A 79 2.73 -7.86 2.27
CA THR A 79 2.11 -7.38 3.53
C THR A 79 3.09 -7.48 4.70
N ALA A 80 3.87 -8.54 4.80
CA ALA A 80 4.88 -8.70 5.85
C ALA A 80 6.00 -7.65 5.74
N ILE A 81 6.53 -7.44 4.53
CA ILE A 81 7.58 -6.44 4.28
C ILE A 81 7.06 -5.02 4.51
N HIS A 82 5.87 -4.70 3.98
CA HIS A 82 5.20 -3.43 4.18
C HIS A 82 4.97 -3.15 5.67
N THR A 83 4.41 -4.12 6.41
CA THR A 83 4.20 -3.99 7.86
C THR A 83 5.53 -3.77 8.58
N PHE A 84 6.58 -4.52 8.22
CA PHE A 84 7.90 -4.34 8.77
C PHE A 84 8.45 -2.93 8.50
N HIS A 85 8.30 -2.42 7.27
CA HIS A 85 8.72 -1.06 6.91
C HIS A 85 8.04 0.01 7.78
N TYR A 86 6.72 -0.07 7.94
CA TYR A 86 5.97 0.91 8.73
C TYR A 86 6.27 0.82 10.23
N ILE A 87 6.40 -0.41 10.77
CA ILE A 87 6.83 -0.63 12.17
C ILE A 87 8.23 -0.07 12.40
N ASP A 88 9.16 -0.34 11.48
CA ASP A 88 10.54 0.08 11.61
C ASP A 88 10.70 1.60 11.45
N ASN A 89 9.92 2.21 10.55
CA ASN A 89 9.85 3.67 10.40
C ASN A 89 9.31 4.34 11.67
N ILE A 90 8.19 3.86 12.24
CA ILE A 90 7.64 4.36 13.51
C ILE A 90 8.64 4.21 14.65
N ARG A 91 9.38 3.09 14.69
CA ARG A 91 10.33 2.79 15.75
C ARG A 91 11.60 3.65 15.67
N ARG A 92 12.12 3.89 14.46
CA ARG A 92 13.44 4.51 14.23
C ARG A 92 13.38 5.62 13.17
N PRO A 93 12.52 6.65 13.31
CA PRO A 93 12.31 7.64 12.26
C PRO A 93 13.59 8.42 11.88
N VAL A 94 14.51 8.65 12.83
CA VAL A 94 15.81 9.28 12.53
C VAL A 94 16.62 8.46 11.50
N ALA A 95 16.55 7.12 11.56
CA ALA A 95 17.23 6.25 10.60
C ALA A 95 16.60 6.30 9.20
N TYR A 96 15.39 6.84 9.08
CA TYR A 96 14.68 7.06 7.82
C TYR A 96 14.93 8.45 7.21
N PHE A 97 15.76 9.27 7.86
CA PHE A 97 16.05 10.66 7.50
C PHE A 97 14.77 11.50 7.42
N GLU A 98 13.89 11.35 8.41
CA GLU A 98 12.59 12.02 8.38
C GLU A 98 12.69 13.55 8.22
N PRO A 99 11.85 14.16 7.38
CA PRO A 99 11.91 15.59 7.13
C PRO A 99 11.65 16.43 8.37
N LYS A 100 12.45 17.48 8.55
CA LYS A 100 12.33 18.44 9.67
C LYS A 100 10.91 19.00 9.84
N TYR A 101 10.18 19.27 8.75
CA TYR A 101 8.86 19.91 8.82
C TYR A 101 7.80 19.05 9.52
N LEU A 102 7.97 17.72 9.58
CA LEU A 102 7.08 16.80 10.30
C LEU A 102 7.18 16.94 11.82
N TYR A 103 8.29 17.52 12.30
CA TYR A 103 8.59 17.66 13.72
C TYR A 103 8.45 19.09 14.23
N GLN A 104 8.42 20.06 13.31
CA GLN A 104 8.27 21.47 13.64
C GLN A 104 6.82 21.95 13.71
N LYS A 105 5.92 21.30 12.96
CA LYS A 105 4.51 21.68 12.91
C LYS A 105 3.72 20.58 13.62
N TYR A 106 3.29 20.84 14.85
CA TYR A 106 2.52 19.96 15.75
C TYR A 106 1.21 19.37 15.19
N ILE A 107 0.94 19.48 13.89
CA ILE A 107 -0.30 19.02 13.27
C ILE A 107 -0.22 17.51 12.96
N VAL A 108 0.94 17.00 12.54
CA VAL A 108 1.12 15.57 12.18
C VAL A 108 2.58 15.17 12.36
N SER A 109 2.88 14.12 13.14
CA SER A 109 4.22 13.53 13.24
C SER A 109 4.39 12.37 12.26
N THR A 110 5.62 11.85 12.15
CA THR A 110 5.90 10.63 11.36
C THR A 110 5.00 9.47 11.76
N MET A 111 4.60 9.35 13.04
CA MET A 111 3.73 8.25 13.49
C MET A 111 2.33 8.32 12.89
N GLU A 112 1.68 9.49 12.92
CA GLU A 112 0.35 9.68 12.35
C GLU A 112 0.40 9.55 10.82
N ILE A 113 1.41 10.13 10.15
CA ILE A 113 1.57 10.00 8.69
C ILE A 113 1.68 8.54 8.30
N THR A 114 2.60 7.82 8.92
CA THR A 114 2.84 6.40 8.64
C THR A 114 1.57 5.60 8.90
N PHE A 115 0.80 5.90 9.94
CA PHE A 115 -0.50 5.25 10.13
C PHE A 115 -1.57 5.64 9.07
N TYR A 116 -1.70 6.93 8.74
CA TYR A 116 -2.64 7.44 7.74
C TYR A 116 -2.36 6.93 6.33
N PHE A 117 -1.11 6.59 6.00
CA PHE A 117 -0.76 5.95 4.74
C PHE A 117 -0.93 4.42 4.79
N ASN A 118 -0.62 3.78 5.92
CA ASN A 118 -0.78 2.33 6.09
C ASN A 118 -2.24 1.89 6.03
N PHE A 119 -3.13 2.57 6.76
CA PHE A 119 -4.51 2.14 6.90
C PHE A 119 -5.25 2.03 5.55
N PRO A 120 -5.23 3.05 4.69
CA PRO A 120 -5.91 2.96 3.41
C PRO A 120 -5.24 2.04 2.41
N LEU A 121 -3.90 1.93 2.46
CA LEU A 121 -3.17 0.95 1.66
C LEU A 121 -3.61 -0.46 2.05
N THR A 122 -3.61 -0.78 3.34
CA THR A 122 -4.07 -2.07 3.86
C THR A 122 -5.50 -2.36 3.42
N LEU A 123 -6.41 -1.38 3.51
CA LEU A 123 -7.79 -1.53 3.04
C LEU A 123 -7.87 -1.83 1.53
N CYS A 124 -7.12 -1.11 0.70
CA CYS A 124 -7.07 -1.36 -0.75
C CYS A 124 -6.58 -2.78 -1.05
N GLY A 125 -5.55 -3.24 -0.35
CA GLY A 125 -5.03 -4.60 -0.46
C GLY A 125 -6.09 -5.66 -0.11
N VAL A 126 -6.78 -5.49 1.03
CA VAL A 126 -7.87 -6.39 1.46
C VAL A 126 -8.99 -6.43 0.42
N LEU A 127 -9.40 -5.28 -0.11
CA LEU A 127 -10.48 -5.18 -1.09
C LEU A 127 -10.10 -5.79 -2.44
N PHE A 128 -8.85 -5.59 -2.89
CA PHE A 128 -8.29 -6.26 -4.05
C PHE A 128 -8.38 -7.79 -3.89
N MET A 129 -7.91 -8.32 -2.76
CA MET A 129 -7.95 -9.77 -2.49
C MET A 129 -9.38 -10.29 -2.31
N LYS A 130 -10.30 -9.50 -1.73
CA LYS A 130 -11.74 -9.82 -1.63
C LYS A 130 -12.34 -10.02 -3.01
N HIS A 131 -12.13 -9.08 -3.92
CA HIS A 131 -12.67 -9.16 -5.29
C HIS A 131 -12.09 -10.37 -6.02
N LEU A 132 -10.78 -10.58 -5.90
CA LEU A 132 -10.10 -11.70 -6.50
C LEU A 132 -10.65 -13.06 -6.03
N PHE A 133 -10.71 -13.29 -4.71
CA PHE A 133 -11.08 -14.60 -4.17
C PHE A 133 -12.58 -14.83 -4.03
N LYS A 134 -13.40 -13.80 -3.77
CA LYS A 134 -14.86 -13.96 -3.67
C LYS A 134 -15.58 -13.78 -5.00
N LYS A 135 -15.16 -12.80 -5.81
CA LYS A 135 -15.84 -12.48 -7.08
C LYS A 135 -15.17 -13.12 -8.30
N GLY A 136 -13.90 -13.54 -8.19
CA GLY A 136 -13.19 -14.25 -9.26
C GLY A 136 -12.62 -13.31 -10.35
N TYR A 137 -12.47 -12.03 -10.04
CA TYR A 137 -11.84 -11.05 -10.93
C TYR A 137 -11.00 -10.05 -10.12
N ILE A 138 -10.01 -9.44 -10.77
CA ILE A 138 -9.21 -8.37 -10.15
C ILE A 138 -9.90 -7.04 -10.45
N ASP A 139 -10.25 -6.32 -9.39
CA ASP A 139 -10.62 -4.92 -9.50
C ASP A 139 -9.34 -4.07 -9.53
N TYR A 140 -9.04 -3.51 -10.70
CA TYR A 140 -7.83 -2.73 -10.91
C TYR A 140 -7.80 -1.42 -10.11
N THR A 141 -8.95 -0.90 -9.68
CA THR A 141 -9.00 0.34 -8.89
C THR A 141 -8.25 0.14 -7.58
N TYR A 142 -8.58 -0.92 -6.85
CA TYR A 142 -7.94 -1.26 -5.58
C TYR A 142 -6.50 -1.72 -5.79
N LEU A 143 -6.21 -2.46 -6.86
CA LEU A 143 -4.85 -2.89 -7.17
C LEU A 143 -3.93 -1.70 -7.50
N ILE A 144 -4.36 -0.76 -8.36
CA ILE A 144 -3.59 0.45 -8.70
C ILE A 144 -3.37 1.28 -7.46
N ALA A 145 -4.41 1.54 -6.67
CA ALA A 145 -4.29 2.29 -5.43
C ALA A 145 -3.25 1.64 -4.51
N TYR A 146 -3.35 0.32 -4.30
CA TYR A 146 -2.41 -0.45 -3.50
C TYR A 146 -0.96 -0.34 -3.99
N ILE A 147 -0.75 -0.46 -5.30
CA ILE A 147 0.58 -0.36 -5.93
C ILE A 147 1.16 1.05 -5.74
N CYS A 148 0.39 2.08 -6.10
CA CYS A 148 0.84 3.46 -6.01
C CYS A 148 1.24 3.81 -4.59
N SER A 149 0.43 3.44 -3.59
CA SER A 149 0.73 3.67 -2.20
C SER A 149 2.02 2.95 -1.75
N SER A 150 2.21 1.70 -2.19
CA SER A 150 3.37 0.90 -1.78
C SER A 150 4.68 1.46 -2.36
N LEU A 151 4.63 1.98 -3.59
CA LEU A 151 5.77 2.61 -4.24
C LEU A 151 6.15 3.96 -3.61
N MET A 152 5.29 4.56 -2.79
CA MET A 152 5.64 5.80 -2.07
C MET A 152 6.77 5.59 -1.06
N SER A 153 6.98 4.37 -0.56
CA SER A 153 8.13 4.04 0.29
C SER A 153 9.48 4.43 -0.37
N LEU A 154 9.58 4.33 -1.69
CA LEU A 154 10.79 4.72 -2.44
C LEU A 154 11.08 6.23 -2.36
N MET A 155 10.15 7.06 -1.88
CA MET A 155 10.39 8.49 -1.67
C MET A 155 11.47 8.77 -0.62
N HIS A 156 11.77 7.82 0.29
CA HIS A 156 12.90 7.94 1.20
C HIS A 156 14.21 8.19 0.44
N TYR A 157 14.41 7.52 -0.70
CA TYR A 157 15.61 7.71 -1.54
C TYR A 157 15.71 9.08 -2.23
N ARG A 158 14.68 9.93 -2.11
CA ARG A 158 14.73 11.34 -2.54
C ARG A 158 15.22 12.27 -1.43
N ILE A 159 15.14 11.83 -0.17
CA ILE A 159 15.63 12.60 0.98
C ILE A 159 17.12 12.33 1.16
N GLU A 160 17.52 11.07 0.99
CA GLU A 160 18.89 10.62 1.19
C GLU A 160 19.24 9.48 0.22
N SER A 161 20.51 9.30 -0.13
CA SER A 161 20.94 8.21 -1.03
C SER A 161 20.85 6.83 -0.34
N PRO A 162 20.58 5.74 -1.09
CA PRO A 162 20.56 4.38 -0.55
C PRO A 162 21.83 4.00 0.22
N SER A 163 23.00 4.50 -0.19
CA SER A 163 24.29 4.23 0.47
C SER A 163 24.42 4.78 1.90
N ARG A 164 23.51 5.65 2.34
CA ARG A 164 23.52 6.26 3.68
C ARG A 164 22.53 5.60 4.63
N TYR A 165 21.61 4.80 4.12
CA TYR A 165 20.73 3.97 4.92
C TYR A 165 21.46 2.70 5.38
N SER A 166 21.11 2.22 6.57
CA SER A 166 21.57 0.90 7.02
C SER A 166 20.98 -0.21 6.14
N ALA A 167 21.58 -1.40 6.18
CA ALA A 167 21.07 -2.55 5.42
C ALA A 167 19.61 -2.90 5.77
N SER A 168 19.21 -2.78 7.04
CA SER A 168 17.84 -3.08 7.48
C SER A 168 16.82 -2.07 6.95
N VAL A 169 17.17 -0.79 6.93
CA VAL A 169 16.30 0.28 6.40
C VAL A 169 16.21 0.20 4.88
N ASN A 170 17.33 -0.06 4.20
CA ASN A 170 17.32 -0.34 2.76
C ASN A 170 16.46 -1.57 2.42
N PHE A 171 16.57 -2.65 3.22
CA PHE A 171 15.74 -3.83 3.02
C PHE A 171 14.25 -3.51 3.16
N SER A 172 13.86 -2.68 4.13
CA SER A 172 12.45 -2.33 4.29
C SER A 172 11.93 -1.46 3.13
N ILE A 173 12.66 -0.41 2.75
CA ILE A 173 12.29 0.51 1.66
C ILE A 173 12.31 -0.20 0.29
N ALA A 174 13.45 -0.79 -0.08
CA ALA A 174 13.58 -1.46 -1.38
C ALA A 174 12.75 -2.74 -1.43
N GLY A 175 12.68 -3.49 -0.32
CA GLY A 175 11.89 -4.71 -0.23
C GLY A 175 10.40 -4.45 -0.43
N GLU A 176 9.86 -3.33 0.06
CA GLU A 176 8.47 -2.95 -0.21
C GLU A 176 8.25 -2.75 -1.71
N GLY A 177 9.15 -2.01 -2.39
CA GLY A 177 9.14 -1.82 -3.84
C GLY A 177 9.28 -3.12 -4.65
N VAL A 178 10.19 -4.02 -4.25
CA VAL A 178 10.40 -5.30 -4.95
C VAL A 178 9.23 -6.25 -4.74
N SER A 179 8.71 -6.34 -3.52
CA SER A 179 7.60 -7.25 -3.19
C SER A 179 6.28 -6.81 -3.85
N ILE A 180 6.03 -5.50 -3.97
CA ILE A 180 4.87 -5.04 -4.73
C ILE A 180 5.02 -5.36 -6.22
N LEU A 181 6.21 -5.21 -6.82
CA LEU A 181 6.47 -5.60 -8.21
C LEU A 181 6.22 -7.10 -8.44
N LEU A 182 6.61 -7.95 -7.49
CA LEU A 182 6.29 -9.37 -7.54
C LEU A 182 4.77 -9.61 -7.54
N LEU A 183 4.03 -8.97 -6.62
CA LEU A 183 2.57 -9.08 -6.57
C LEU A 183 1.92 -8.63 -7.88
N ILE A 184 2.43 -7.55 -8.47
CA ILE A 184 2.00 -7.03 -9.78
C ILE A 184 2.17 -8.09 -10.86
N CYS A 185 3.37 -8.65 -10.99
CA CYS A 185 3.66 -9.69 -11.97
C CYS A 185 2.70 -10.88 -11.82
N VAL A 186 2.52 -11.38 -10.60
CA VAL A 186 1.62 -12.52 -10.33
C VAL A 186 0.16 -12.15 -10.62
N ALA A 187 -0.29 -10.95 -10.26
CA ALA A 187 -1.65 -10.47 -10.55
C ALA A 187 -1.92 -10.33 -12.05
N PHE A 188 -0.96 -9.83 -12.84
CA PHE A 188 -1.07 -9.71 -14.30
C PHE A 188 -1.14 -11.05 -15.02
N MET A 189 -0.56 -12.10 -14.43
CA MET A 189 -0.63 -13.43 -15.02
C MET A 189 -2.01 -14.08 -14.86
N VAL A 190 -2.95 -13.48 -14.10
CA VAL A 190 -4.33 -13.98 -13.94
C VAL A 190 -5.18 -13.68 -15.18
N ARG A 191 -5.87 -14.70 -15.68
CA ARG A 191 -6.84 -14.60 -16.78
C ARG A 191 -8.10 -13.89 -16.30
N GLN A 192 -8.33 -12.69 -16.81
CA GLN A 192 -9.59 -11.99 -16.62
C GLN A 192 -10.67 -12.40 -17.63
N LYS A 193 -11.93 -12.39 -17.20
CA LYS A 193 -13.08 -12.32 -18.12
C LYS A 193 -12.96 -11.05 -19.00
N PRO A 194 -13.52 -11.07 -20.22
CA PRO A 194 -12.94 -10.40 -21.39
C PRO A 194 -13.30 -8.92 -21.53
N GLU A 195 -13.28 -8.11 -20.47
CA GLU A 195 -13.36 -6.66 -20.65
C GLU A 195 -11.97 -6.09 -20.99
N LYS A 196 -11.56 -6.30 -22.25
CA LYS A 196 -10.28 -5.85 -22.85
C LYS A 196 -9.97 -4.36 -22.61
N LYS A 197 -10.97 -3.54 -22.28
CA LYS A 197 -10.88 -2.08 -22.10
C LYS A 197 -10.04 -1.69 -20.87
N TYR A 198 -10.20 -2.38 -19.74
CA TYR A 198 -9.51 -2.01 -18.49
C TYR A 198 -8.05 -2.48 -18.42
N HIS A 199 -7.71 -3.55 -19.14
CA HIS A 199 -6.34 -4.06 -19.18
C HIS A 199 -5.38 -3.11 -19.90
N LYS A 200 -5.83 -2.46 -20.99
CA LYS A 200 -5.04 -1.45 -21.71
C LYS A 200 -4.86 -0.17 -20.88
N LEU A 201 -5.94 0.30 -20.25
CA LEU A 201 -5.89 1.48 -19.40
C LEU A 201 -4.95 1.26 -18.21
N PHE A 202 -4.98 0.08 -17.58
CA PHE A 202 -4.07 -0.25 -16.48
C PHE A 202 -2.61 -0.34 -16.92
N ILE A 203 -2.29 -0.97 -18.06
CA ILE A 203 -0.91 -1.00 -18.58
C ILE A 203 -0.41 0.44 -18.81
N VAL A 204 -1.22 1.28 -19.45
CA VAL A 204 -0.86 2.68 -19.70
C VAL A 204 -0.69 3.45 -18.38
N SER A 205 -1.60 3.31 -17.42
CA SER A 205 -1.49 3.97 -16.11
C SER A 205 -0.30 3.46 -15.30
N PHE A 206 -0.04 2.15 -15.27
CA PHE A 206 1.08 1.56 -14.55
C PHE A 206 2.42 2.02 -15.12
N PHE A 207 2.61 1.97 -16.43
CA PHE A 207 3.83 2.47 -17.06
C PHE A 207 3.96 3.99 -16.93
N ALA A 208 2.87 4.76 -17.00
CA ALA A 208 2.89 6.19 -16.75
C ALA A 208 3.31 6.52 -15.30
N ILE A 209 2.77 5.81 -14.31
CA ILE A 209 3.10 5.96 -12.88
C ILE A 209 4.55 5.55 -12.62
N LEU A 210 5.00 4.43 -13.20
CA LEU A 210 6.38 3.94 -13.10
C LEU A 210 7.36 4.95 -13.72
N VAL A 211 7.05 5.47 -14.91
CA VAL A 211 7.85 6.51 -15.59
C VAL A 211 7.85 7.82 -14.80
N CYS A 212 6.70 8.26 -14.26
CA CYS A 212 6.62 9.43 -13.39
C CYS A 212 7.41 9.26 -12.08
N ALA A 213 7.50 8.03 -11.55
CA ALA A 213 8.27 7.72 -10.35
C ALA A 213 9.78 7.71 -10.64
N LEU A 214 10.17 7.20 -11.81
CA LEU A 214 11.57 7.15 -12.28
C LEU A 214 12.13 8.51 -12.72
N ILE A 215 11.31 9.37 -13.33
CA ILE A 215 11.75 10.65 -13.92
C ILE A 215 11.75 11.79 -12.88
N SER A 216 10.99 11.69 -11.79
CA SER A 216 10.72 12.85 -10.95
C SER A 216 11.77 13.12 -9.87
N LYS A 217 12.71 14.03 -10.17
CA LYS A 217 13.42 14.79 -9.13
C LYS A 217 12.55 15.86 -8.43
N ASN A 218 11.41 16.28 -9.01
CA ASN A 218 10.66 17.50 -8.60
C ASN A 218 9.16 17.34 -8.18
N LEU A 219 8.49 16.20 -8.37
CA LEU A 219 7.02 16.09 -8.14
C LEU A 219 6.62 15.84 -6.66
N GLY A 220 7.41 16.23 -5.66
CA GLY A 220 7.13 15.88 -4.23
C GLY A 220 5.68 16.17 -3.80
N ILE A 221 5.20 17.39 -4.03
CA ILE A 221 3.83 17.81 -3.71
C ILE A 221 2.80 17.25 -4.71
N TRP A 222 3.17 17.16 -5.99
CA TRP A 222 2.29 16.71 -7.06
C TRP A 222 1.95 15.21 -6.96
N TRP A 223 2.87 14.39 -6.42
CA TRP A 223 2.62 12.99 -6.09
C TRP A 223 1.66 12.84 -4.91
N MET A 224 1.79 13.65 -3.87
CA MET A 224 0.81 13.69 -2.77
C MET A 224 -0.58 14.09 -3.27
N LEU A 225 -0.67 15.08 -4.17
CA LEU A 225 -1.93 15.50 -4.79
C LEU A 225 -2.52 14.42 -5.70
N ALA A 226 -1.69 13.77 -6.51
CA ALA A 226 -2.11 12.64 -7.34
C ALA A 226 -2.60 11.47 -6.48
N TYR A 227 -1.90 11.16 -5.39
CA TYR A 227 -2.32 10.18 -4.39
C TYR A 227 -3.67 10.54 -3.77
N LEU A 228 -3.85 11.78 -3.30
CA LEU A 228 -5.11 12.26 -2.73
C LEU A 228 -6.27 12.20 -3.73
N ALA A 229 -6.03 12.53 -5.00
CA ALA A 229 -7.03 12.42 -6.05
C ALA A 229 -7.41 10.95 -6.31
N LEU A 230 -6.42 10.07 -6.41
CA LEU A 230 -6.63 8.64 -6.66
C LEU A 230 -7.32 7.96 -5.46
N PHE A 231 -6.96 8.36 -4.25
CA PHE A 231 -7.58 7.90 -3.02
C PHE A 231 -9.02 8.43 -2.88
N SER A 232 -9.30 9.67 -3.28
CA SER A 232 -10.67 10.20 -3.37
C SER A 232 -11.54 9.37 -4.32
N VAL A 233 -10.99 8.91 -5.44
CA VAL A 233 -11.69 8.00 -6.36
C VAL A 233 -12.00 6.66 -5.69
N VAL A 234 -11.07 6.11 -4.90
CA VAL A 234 -11.29 4.88 -4.13
C VAL A 234 -12.39 5.07 -3.08
N ILE A 235 -12.36 6.18 -2.34
CA ILE A 235 -13.42 6.52 -1.37
C ILE A 235 -14.76 6.64 -2.08
N ALA A 236 -14.84 7.40 -3.18
CA ALA A 236 -16.08 7.56 -3.95
C ALA A 236 -16.62 6.20 -4.43
N LYS A 237 -15.75 5.31 -4.95
CA LYS A 237 -16.11 3.94 -5.34
C LYS A 237 -16.60 3.09 -4.16
N LEU A 238 -15.99 3.24 -2.98
CA LEU A 238 -16.43 2.54 -1.77
C LEU A 238 -17.81 3.04 -1.31
N THR A 239 -18.02 4.35 -1.35
CA THR A 239 -19.30 4.98 -1.03
C THR A 239 -20.38 4.59 -2.03
N GLU A 240 -20.10 4.63 -3.34
CA GLU A 240 -21.02 4.16 -4.38
C GLU A 240 -21.38 2.69 -4.18
N GLY A 241 -20.37 1.82 -3.96
CA GLY A 241 -20.61 0.39 -3.72
C GLY A 241 -21.45 0.12 -2.48
N TYR A 242 -21.24 0.88 -1.40
CA TYR A 242 -22.06 0.80 -0.18
C TYR A 242 -23.49 1.29 -0.43
N MET A 243 -23.65 2.40 -1.17
CA MET A 243 -24.97 2.93 -1.53
C MET A 243 -25.75 1.93 -2.40
N TYR A 244 -25.13 1.32 -3.42
CA TYR A 244 -25.77 0.32 -4.27
C TYR A 244 -26.12 -0.98 -3.52
N GLU A 245 -25.23 -1.53 -2.69
CA GLU A 245 -25.53 -2.71 -1.86
C GLU A 245 -26.64 -2.44 -0.82
N THR A 246 -26.80 -1.18 -0.39
CA THR A 246 -27.88 -0.77 0.54
C THR A 246 -29.20 -0.56 -0.19
N TYR A 247 -29.17 -0.01 -1.41
CA TYR A 247 -30.35 0.16 -2.27
C TYR A 247 -30.96 -1.18 -2.71
N GLU A 248 -30.14 -2.20 -3.02
CA GLU A 248 -30.64 -3.55 -3.35
C GLU A 248 -31.22 -4.31 -2.13
N ARG A 249 -30.91 -3.87 -0.90
CA ARG A 249 -31.42 -4.47 0.35
C ARG A 249 -32.64 -3.76 0.92
N LEU A 250 -33.01 -2.60 0.39
CA LEU A 250 -34.30 -2.01 0.72
C LEU A 250 -35.39 -2.89 0.10
N PRO A 251 -36.39 -3.34 0.88
CA PRO A 251 -37.51 -4.07 0.32
C PRO A 251 -38.11 -3.20 -0.78
N SER A 252 -38.22 -3.74 -1.99
CA SER A 252 -38.92 -3.08 -3.08
C SER A 252 -40.30 -2.73 -2.55
N THR A 253 -40.60 -1.44 -2.40
CA THR A 253 -41.95 -0.92 -2.08
C THR A 253 -42.91 -1.10 -3.25
N GLU A 254 -42.76 -2.19 -4.01
CA GLU A 254 -43.69 -2.68 -5.01
C GLU A 254 -44.42 -3.89 -4.43
N THR A 255 -45.22 -3.64 -3.41
CA THR A 255 -46.39 -4.46 -3.09
C THR A 255 -47.57 -3.54 -2.88
N GLN A 256 -48.28 -3.26 -3.99
CA GLN A 256 -49.74 -3.23 -4.21
C GLN A 256 -50.11 -2.22 -5.29
#